data_AF-A0A6G0Z3I0-F1
#
_entry.id   AF-A0A6G0Z3I0-F1
#
_cell.length_a   1.000
_cell.length_b   1.000
_cell.length_c   1.000
_cell.angle_alpha   90.00
_cell.angle_beta   90.00
_cell.angle_gamma   90.00
#
_symmetry.space_group_name_H-M   'P 1'
#
loop_
_entity.id
_entity.type
_entity.pdbx_description
1 polymer ?
#
loop_
_entity_poly.entity_id
_entity_poly.type
_entity_poly.pdbx_seq_one_letter_code
_entity_poly.pdbx_strand_id
1 'polypeptide(L)'
;MNDSSRNVPKLLHTDPKLLQDIKLGKPLDYSSKGLRTLNNLINETPLSVRVHGVPDRGINKKFICGAIWLNNNYLTSLQGLNKSIEELLELPAYLTWIDVSHNEFKNIGQDFLQYKNLSILYMHGNQVNDIQEVLKLKPLSKLRTLTLHGNPISRLTKYRNLVLFYLPQIKSLDFSLITRQERNVAPPILCTVNKIIN
;
A
#
# COMPACT_ATOMS: atom_id res chain seq x y z
N MET A 1 4.34 11.56 -44.09
CA MET A 1 3.44 10.74 -43.26
C MET A 1 3.95 10.82 -41.83
N ASN A 2 3.31 11.64 -41.01
CA ASN A 2 3.73 11.85 -39.63
C ASN A 2 3.33 10.65 -38.78
N ASP A 3 4.33 9.89 -38.35
CA ASP A 3 4.21 8.80 -37.39
C ASP A 3 3.75 9.39 -36.04
N SER A 4 2.43 9.35 -35.85
CA SER A 4 1.74 9.87 -34.66
C SER A 4 1.86 8.92 -33.46
N SER A 5 2.62 7.82 -33.58
CA SER A 5 2.67 6.76 -32.57
C SER A 5 3.78 6.93 -31.51
N ARG A 6 4.67 7.93 -31.63
CA ARG A 6 5.83 8.06 -30.72
C ARG A 6 5.72 9.11 -29.61
N ASN A 7 4.61 9.85 -29.49
CA ASN A 7 4.45 10.90 -28.48
C ASN A 7 3.32 10.69 -27.45
N VAL A 8 2.60 9.57 -27.52
CA VAL A 8 1.51 9.27 -26.58
C VAL A 8 1.95 9.01 -25.11
N PRO A 9 3.18 8.54 -24.77
CA PRO A 9 3.50 8.21 -23.37
C PRO A 9 3.76 9.38 -22.43
N LYS A 10 3.97 10.61 -22.91
CA LYS A 10 4.27 11.77 -22.02
C LYS A 10 3.06 12.64 -21.69
N LEU A 11 2.04 12.66 -22.56
CA LEU A 11 0.89 13.55 -22.42
C LEU A 11 -0.16 13.04 -21.41
N LEU A 12 -0.33 11.72 -21.27
CA LEU A 12 -1.28 11.15 -20.29
C LEU A 12 -0.87 11.44 -18.83
N HIS A 13 0.43 11.41 -18.52
CA HIS A 13 0.91 11.65 -17.14
C HIS A 13 0.74 13.11 -16.67
N THR A 14 0.51 14.04 -17.60
CA THR A 14 0.36 15.47 -17.32
C THR A 14 -1.08 15.95 -17.27
N ASP A 15 -2.07 15.09 -17.59
CA ASP A 15 -3.49 15.46 -17.52
C ASP A 15 -3.94 15.57 -16.04
N PRO A 16 -4.23 16.78 -15.53
CA PRO A 16 -4.64 16.96 -14.15
C PRO A 16 -5.96 16.26 -13.82
N LYS A 17 -6.86 16.12 -14.80
CA LYS A 17 -8.14 15.44 -14.60
C LYS A 17 -7.91 13.95 -14.41
N LEU A 18 -7.14 13.31 -15.28
CA LEU A 18 -6.82 11.89 -15.13
C LEU A 18 -6.15 11.58 -13.77
N LEU A 19 -5.23 12.44 -13.33
CA LEU A 19 -4.60 12.28 -12.01
C LEU A 19 -5.60 12.45 -10.85
N GLN A 20 -6.60 13.31 -11.02
CA GLN A 20 -7.68 13.47 -10.05
C GLN A 20 -8.58 12.24 -10.03
N ASP A 21 -8.94 11.72 -11.21
CA ASP A 21 -9.77 10.53 -11.39
C ASP A 21 -9.09 9.29 -10.79
N ILE A 22 -7.76 9.17 -10.87
CA ILE A 22 -7.02 8.11 -10.19
C ILE A 22 -7.12 8.22 -8.67
N LYS A 23 -6.95 9.43 -8.13
CA LYS A 23 -6.93 9.66 -6.67
C LYS A 23 -8.30 9.50 -6.02
N LEU A 24 -9.36 9.92 -6.72
CA LEU A 24 -10.74 9.86 -6.24
C LEU A 24 -11.51 8.65 -6.77
N GLY A 25 -10.92 7.93 -7.74
CA GLY A 25 -11.53 6.79 -8.38
C GLY A 25 -11.80 5.67 -7.39
N LYS A 26 -12.78 4.83 -7.76
CA LYS A 26 -13.08 3.60 -7.02
C LYS A 26 -11.81 2.74 -6.91
N PRO A 27 -11.64 1.99 -5.82
CA PRO A 27 -10.56 1.02 -5.72
C PRO A 27 -10.85 -0.19 -6.61
N LEU A 28 -9.79 -0.86 -7.02
CA LEU A 28 -9.89 -2.17 -7.63
C LEU A 28 -10.06 -3.22 -6.52
N ASP A 29 -11.29 -3.70 -6.33
CA ASP A 29 -11.65 -4.54 -5.19
C ASP A 29 -11.49 -6.05 -5.50
N TYR A 30 -10.49 -6.67 -4.89
CA TYR A 30 -10.24 -8.12 -4.94
C TYR A 30 -10.34 -8.74 -3.54
N SER A 31 -11.09 -8.11 -2.64
CA SER A 31 -11.27 -8.61 -1.29
C SER A 31 -12.11 -9.89 -1.23
N SER A 32 -11.88 -10.73 -0.21
CA SER A 32 -12.71 -11.91 0.06
C SER A 32 -12.83 -12.91 -1.11
N LYS A 33 -11.78 -13.02 -1.93
CA LYS A 33 -11.75 -13.91 -3.11
C LYS A 33 -11.04 -15.23 -2.85
N GLY A 34 -10.53 -15.43 -1.64
CA GLY A 34 -9.76 -16.62 -1.28
C GLY A 34 -8.37 -16.67 -1.93
N LEU A 35 -7.81 -15.52 -2.29
CA LEU A 35 -6.52 -15.44 -2.98
C LEU A 35 -5.39 -15.93 -2.07
N ARG A 36 -4.55 -16.80 -2.60
CA ARG A 36 -3.29 -17.25 -1.97
C ARG A 36 -2.04 -16.71 -2.67
N THR A 37 -2.20 -16.21 -3.88
CA THR A 37 -1.13 -15.66 -4.73
C THR A 37 -1.70 -14.56 -5.62
N LEU A 38 -0.85 -13.64 -6.07
CA LEU A 38 -1.21 -12.55 -6.97
C LEU A 38 -0.69 -12.77 -8.40
N ASN A 39 -0.06 -13.90 -8.68
CA ASN A 39 0.49 -14.23 -10.00
C ASN A 39 -0.56 -14.27 -11.13
N ASN A 40 -1.81 -14.63 -10.77
CA ASN A 40 -2.92 -14.78 -11.71
C ASN A 40 -4.05 -13.76 -11.43
N LEU A 41 -3.75 -12.65 -10.74
CA LEU A 41 -4.76 -11.66 -10.38
C LEU A 41 -5.45 -11.06 -11.63
N ILE A 42 -4.75 -11.00 -12.75
CA ILE A 42 -5.31 -10.53 -14.04
C ILE A 42 -6.49 -11.37 -14.54
N ASN A 43 -6.59 -12.64 -14.12
CA ASN A 43 -7.68 -13.54 -14.50
C ASN A 43 -8.88 -13.39 -13.57
N GLU A 44 -8.72 -12.66 -12.47
CA GLU A 44 -9.77 -12.43 -11.51
C GLU A 44 -10.64 -11.26 -11.91
N THR A 45 -11.95 -11.42 -11.76
CA THR A 45 -12.89 -10.30 -11.88
C THR A 45 -12.93 -9.52 -10.56
N PRO A 46 -12.69 -8.19 -10.58
CA PRO A 46 -12.82 -7.36 -9.40
C PRO A 46 -14.29 -7.27 -8.97
N LEU A 47 -14.52 -7.23 -7.67
CA LEU A 47 -15.83 -7.01 -7.07
C LEU A 47 -16.33 -5.61 -7.38
N SER A 48 -17.64 -5.49 -7.60
CA SER A 48 -18.30 -4.23 -7.91
C SER A 48 -19.33 -3.79 -6.88
N VAL A 49 -19.83 -4.71 -6.06
CA VAL A 49 -21.00 -4.47 -5.20
C VAL A 49 -20.70 -3.42 -4.13
N ARG A 50 -19.61 -3.61 -3.37
CA ARG A 50 -19.26 -2.76 -2.22
C ARG A 50 -18.91 -1.33 -2.62
N VAL A 51 -18.38 -1.14 -3.82
CA VAL A 51 -17.88 0.16 -4.30
C VAL A 51 -18.75 0.74 -5.43
N HIS A 52 -19.97 0.21 -5.60
CA HIS A 52 -20.95 0.64 -6.58
C HIS A 52 -20.41 0.70 -8.01
N GLY A 53 -19.78 -0.38 -8.45
CA GLY A 53 -19.19 -0.55 -9.78
C GLY A 53 -17.72 -0.91 -9.72
N VAL A 54 -17.04 -0.84 -10.86
CA VAL A 54 -15.57 -0.93 -10.94
C VAL A 54 -15.00 0.43 -11.34
N PRO A 55 -13.68 0.64 -11.23
CA PRO A 55 -13.07 1.87 -11.73
C PRO A 55 -13.28 2.03 -13.23
N ASP A 56 -13.30 3.28 -13.70
CA ASP A 56 -13.39 3.56 -15.12
C ASP A 56 -12.15 3.05 -15.86
N ARG A 57 -12.29 2.86 -17.17
CA ARG A 57 -11.20 2.38 -18.02
C ARG A 57 -10.69 3.48 -18.92
N GLY A 58 -9.37 3.54 -19.07
CA GLY A 58 -8.70 4.45 -19.99
C GLY A 58 -8.70 3.95 -21.42
N ILE A 59 -7.96 4.68 -22.27
CA ILE A 59 -7.86 4.40 -23.71
C ILE A 59 -7.28 3.01 -24.00
N ASN A 60 -6.41 2.51 -23.12
CA ASN A 60 -5.82 1.19 -23.24
C ASN A 60 -6.70 0.08 -22.64
N LYS A 61 -7.96 0.39 -22.30
CA LYS A 61 -8.92 -0.48 -21.62
C LYS A 61 -8.45 -0.95 -20.23
N LYS A 62 -7.43 -0.31 -19.66
CA LYS A 62 -6.95 -0.56 -18.29
C LYS A 62 -7.67 0.32 -17.28
N PHE A 63 -7.68 -0.07 -16.02
CA PHE A 63 -8.38 0.66 -14.96
C PHE A 63 -7.66 1.96 -14.60
N ILE A 64 -8.44 3.03 -14.41
CA ILE A 64 -8.01 4.32 -13.91
C ILE A 64 -8.33 4.36 -12.40
N CYS A 65 -7.38 3.93 -11.58
CA CYS A 65 -7.51 4.00 -10.12
C CYS A 65 -6.15 4.01 -9.43
N GLY A 66 -6.10 4.63 -8.25
CA GLY A 66 -4.92 4.69 -7.39
C GLY A 66 -4.99 3.75 -6.19
N ALA A 67 -6.00 2.87 -6.13
CA ALA A 67 -6.25 2.02 -4.97
C ALA A 67 -6.52 0.57 -5.37
N ILE A 68 -5.95 -0.38 -4.64
CA ILE A 68 -6.25 -1.80 -4.76
C ILE A 68 -6.56 -2.39 -3.39
N TRP A 69 -7.64 -3.16 -3.32
CA TRP A 69 -8.08 -3.84 -2.11
C TRP A 69 -7.91 -5.34 -2.26
N LEU A 70 -7.09 -5.92 -1.38
CA LEU A 70 -6.72 -7.33 -1.32
C LEU A 70 -7.06 -7.93 0.06
N ASN A 71 -7.88 -7.22 0.85
CA ASN A 71 -8.21 -7.60 2.21
C ASN A 71 -9.05 -8.89 2.29
N ASN A 72 -9.04 -9.57 3.44
CA ASN A 72 -9.77 -10.83 3.66
C ASN A 72 -9.39 -11.94 2.65
N ASN A 73 -8.09 -12.14 2.45
CA ASN A 73 -7.56 -13.22 1.62
C ASN A 73 -6.56 -14.05 2.45
N TYR A 74 -5.82 -14.94 1.80
CA TYR A 74 -4.82 -15.82 2.43
C TYR A 74 -3.41 -15.50 1.90
N LEU A 75 -3.12 -14.22 1.67
CA LEU A 75 -1.85 -13.78 1.11
C LEU A 75 -0.78 -13.70 2.20
N THR A 76 0.44 -14.11 1.84
CA THR A 76 1.63 -14.02 2.70
C THR A 76 2.71 -13.09 2.16
N SER A 77 2.57 -12.65 0.90
CA SER A 77 3.46 -11.71 0.20
C SER A 77 2.68 -10.95 -0.88
N LEU A 78 3.28 -9.89 -1.44
CA LEU A 78 2.80 -9.20 -2.65
C LEU A 78 3.46 -9.74 -3.93
N GLN A 79 4.09 -10.92 -3.88
CA GLN A 79 4.71 -11.52 -5.04
C GLN A 79 3.68 -11.71 -6.17
N GLY A 80 4.04 -11.25 -7.37
CA GLY A 80 3.15 -11.26 -8.54
C GLY A 80 2.29 -10.00 -8.70
N LEU A 81 2.18 -9.15 -7.65
CA LEU A 81 1.36 -7.94 -7.73
C LEU A 81 1.89 -6.95 -8.77
N ASN A 82 3.21 -6.75 -8.86
CA ASN A 82 3.77 -5.74 -9.77
C ASN A 82 3.34 -5.99 -11.23
N LYS A 83 3.51 -7.23 -11.69
CA LYS A 83 3.10 -7.66 -13.03
C LYS A 83 1.60 -7.42 -13.24
N SER A 84 0.78 -7.85 -12.29
CA SER A 84 -0.67 -7.66 -12.36
C SER A 84 -1.06 -6.18 -12.41
N ILE A 85 -0.41 -5.31 -11.64
CA ILE A 85 -0.66 -3.87 -11.63
C ILE A 85 -0.25 -3.21 -12.96
N GLU A 86 0.87 -3.62 -13.55
CA GLU A 86 1.31 -3.14 -14.88
C GLU A 86 0.31 -3.50 -15.98
N GLU A 87 -0.35 -4.66 -15.87
CA GLU A 87 -1.36 -5.12 -16.83
C GLU A 87 -2.75 -4.52 -16.57
N LEU A 88 -3.14 -4.36 -15.30
CA LEU A 88 -4.47 -3.92 -14.88
C LEU A 88 -4.65 -2.41 -14.90
N LEU A 89 -3.62 -1.62 -14.57
CA LEU A 89 -3.76 -0.17 -14.37
C LEU A 89 -3.25 0.63 -15.56
N GLU A 90 -3.99 1.69 -15.89
CA GLU A 90 -3.59 2.66 -16.93
C GLU A 90 -2.32 3.41 -16.50
N LEU A 91 -2.22 3.76 -15.21
CA LEU A 91 -1.09 4.48 -14.61
C LEU A 91 -0.57 3.78 -13.34
N PRO A 92 0.15 2.64 -13.47
CA PRO A 92 0.67 1.82 -12.37
C PRO A 92 1.46 2.60 -11.31
N ALA A 93 2.28 3.55 -11.75
CA ALA A 93 3.13 4.35 -10.89
C ALA A 93 2.33 5.21 -9.89
N TYR A 94 1.03 5.44 -10.13
CA TYR A 94 0.16 6.27 -9.29
C TYR A 94 -0.68 5.46 -8.29
N LEU A 95 -0.35 4.19 -8.07
CA LEU A 95 -0.90 3.43 -6.96
C LEU A 95 -0.49 4.09 -5.62
N THR A 96 -1.49 4.51 -4.85
CA THR A 96 -1.35 5.27 -3.61
C THR A 96 -1.98 4.57 -2.41
N TRP A 97 -2.85 3.58 -2.62
CA TRP A 97 -3.50 2.83 -1.55
C TRP A 97 -3.48 1.33 -1.84
N ILE A 98 -2.88 0.58 -0.91
CA ILE A 98 -2.96 -0.88 -0.86
C ILE A 98 -3.63 -1.29 0.45
N ASP A 99 -4.68 -2.10 0.36
CA ASP A 99 -5.28 -2.75 1.52
C ASP A 99 -5.00 -4.26 1.49
N VAL A 100 -4.17 -4.74 2.42
CA VAL A 100 -3.87 -6.15 2.65
C VAL A 100 -4.30 -6.59 4.06
N SER A 101 -5.24 -5.87 4.67
CA SER A 101 -5.77 -6.24 5.98
C SER A 101 -6.40 -7.63 5.98
N HIS A 102 -6.39 -8.30 7.12
CA HIS A 102 -6.96 -9.65 7.28
C HIS A 102 -6.40 -10.65 6.25
N ASN A 103 -5.08 -10.80 6.26
CA ASN A 103 -4.32 -11.77 5.48
C ASN A 103 -3.34 -12.51 6.41
N GLU A 104 -2.30 -13.15 5.87
CA GLU A 104 -1.35 -13.99 6.61
C GLU A 104 0.09 -13.43 6.54
N PHE A 105 0.26 -12.12 6.32
CA PHE A 105 1.58 -11.51 6.23
C PHE A 105 2.32 -11.59 7.57
N LYS A 106 3.45 -12.30 7.57
CA LYS A 106 4.41 -12.31 8.68
C LYS A 106 5.48 -11.24 8.53
N ASN A 107 5.81 -10.90 7.29
CA ASN A 107 6.92 -10.04 6.91
C ASN A 107 6.43 -8.94 5.97
N ILE A 108 7.07 -7.77 6.04
CA ILE A 108 6.96 -6.70 5.06
C ILE A 108 8.07 -6.94 4.03
N GLY A 109 7.70 -7.53 2.91
CA GLY A 109 8.63 -7.87 1.82
C GLY A 109 9.13 -6.64 1.04
N GLN A 110 10.15 -6.88 0.21
CA GLN A 110 10.74 -5.86 -0.69
C GLN A 110 9.75 -5.38 -1.78
N ASP A 111 8.77 -6.22 -2.09
CA ASP A 111 7.65 -5.99 -3.01
C ASP A 111 6.77 -4.79 -2.61
N PHE A 112 6.69 -4.43 -1.33
CA PHE A 112 6.03 -3.17 -0.92
C PHE A 112 6.82 -1.93 -1.36
N LEU A 113 8.14 -2.03 -1.45
CA LEU A 113 9.02 -0.88 -1.62
C LEU A 113 9.08 -0.35 -3.06
N GLN A 114 8.51 -1.06 -4.04
CA GLN A 114 8.40 -0.58 -5.41
C GLN A 114 7.33 0.52 -5.59
N TYR A 115 6.34 0.58 -4.70
CA TYR A 115 5.24 1.54 -4.77
C TYR A 115 5.63 2.89 -4.14
N LYS A 116 6.50 3.65 -4.81
CA LYS A 116 7.06 4.92 -4.29
C LYS A 116 6.01 6.00 -3.99
N ASN A 117 4.83 5.90 -4.60
CA ASN A 117 3.70 6.81 -4.37
C ASN A 117 2.70 6.33 -3.32
N LEU A 118 2.96 5.19 -2.66
CA LEU A 118 2.09 4.64 -1.62
C LEU A 118 1.93 5.65 -0.47
N SER A 119 0.68 6.00 -0.19
CA SER A 119 0.25 6.94 0.84
C SER A 119 -0.54 6.25 1.95
N ILE A 120 -1.30 5.21 1.61
CA ILE A 120 -2.14 4.44 2.54
C ILE A 120 -1.77 2.97 2.41
N LEU A 121 -1.37 2.37 3.53
CA LEU A 121 -1.15 0.94 3.65
C LEU A 121 -1.97 0.39 4.81
N TYR A 122 -2.98 -0.41 4.50
CA TYR A 122 -3.72 -1.16 5.52
C TYR A 122 -3.16 -2.57 5.61
N MET A 123 -2.64 -2.91 6.79
CA MET A 123 -2.01 -4.20 7.10
C MET A 123 -2.46 -4.75 8.47
N HIS A 124 -3.56 -4.24 9.02
CA HIS A 124 -4.10 -4.76 10.28
C HIS A 124 -4.63 -6.19 10.13
N GLY A 125 -4.71 -6.94 11.23
CA GLY A 125 -5.18 -8.33 11.20
C GLY A 125 -4.27 -9.28 10.40
N ASN A 126 -2.96 -9.07 10.45
CA ASN A 126 -1.95 -9.96 9.88
C ASN A 126 -1.12 -10.60 11.00
N GLN A 127 0.06 -11.16 10.67
CA GLN A 127 0.92 -11.92 11.58
C GLN A 127 2.29 -11.25 11.79
N VAL A 128 2.41 -9.93 11.56
CA VAL A 128 3.65 -9.17 11.76
C VAL A 128 3.99 -9.09 13.24
N ASN A 129 5.15 -9.62 13.64
CA ASN A 129 5.54 -9.74 15.05
C ASN A 129 6.76 -8.90 15.43
N ASP A 130 7.52 -8.38 14.47
CA ASP A 130 8.78 -7.69 14.70
C ASP A 130 8.75 -6.24 14.17
N ILE A 131 9.26 -5.31 14.99
CA ILE A 131 9.44 -3.90 14.63
C ILE A 131 10.43 -3.73 13.46
N GLN A 132 11.37 -4.66 13.29
CA GLN A 132 12.30 -4.68 12.14
C GLN A 132 11.56 -4.79 10.80
N GLU A 133 10.39 -5.44 10.75
CA GLU A 133 9.58 -5.47 9.54
C GLU A 133 8.99 -4.08 9.24
N VAL A 134 8.53 -3.36 10.26
CA VAL A 134 7.95 -2.02 10.09
C VAL A 134 8.99 -1.00 9.64
N LEU A 135 10.22 -1.13 10.14
CA LEU A 135 11.37 -0.32 9.74
C LEU A 135 11.65 -0.35 8.23
N LYS A 136 11.34 -1.46 7.55
CA LYS A 136 11.51 -1.60 6.09
C LYS A 136 10.66 -0.61 5.31
N LEU A 137 9.58 -0.07 5.88
CA LEU A 137 8.73 0.94 5.24
C LEU A 137 9.36 2.33 5.20
N LYS A 138 10.49 2.57 5.87
CA LYS A 138 11.18 3.87 5.93
C LYS A 138 11.42 4.52 4.56
N PRO A 139 11.81 3.80 3.49
CA PRO A 139 12.00 4.38 2.16
C PRO A 139 10.71 4.89 1.48
N LEU A 140 9.52 4.52 1.96
CA LEU A 140 8.24 5.00 1.45
C LEU A 140 7.95 6.41 2.01
N SER A 141 8.64 7.40 1.46
CA SER A 141 8.59 8.81 1.92
C SER A 141 7.21 9.46 1.79
N LYS A 142 6.33 8.91 0.95
CA LYS A 142 4.95 9.37 0.75
C LYS A 142 3.93 8.65 1.64
N LEU A 143 4.32 7.63 2.41
CA LEU A 143 3.40 6.92 3.30
C LEU A 143 2.90 7.85 4.40
N ARG A 144 1.57 7.95 4.55
CA ARG A 144 0.88 8.80 5.54
C ARG A 144 -0.01 8.01 6.47
N THR A 145 -0.64 6.95 6.00
CA THR A 145 -1.55 6.15 6.82
C THR A 145 -1.05 4.71 6.86
N LEU A 146 -0.88 4.19 8.07
CA LEU A 146 -0.49 2.81 8.32
C LEU A 146 -1.42 2.19 9.36
N THR A 147 -1.82 0.94 9.17
CA THR A 147 -2.51 0.16 10.21
C THR A 147 -1.77 -1.15 10.46
N LEU A 148 -1.46 -1.47 11.71
CA LEU A 148 -0.88 -2.75 12.13
C LEU A 148 -1.60 -3.35 13.35
N HIS A 149 -2.64 -2.74 13.91
CA HIS A 149 -3.43 -3.36 14.97
C HIS A 149 -3.93 -4.76 14.58
N GLY A 150 -4.15 -5.62 15.56
CA GLY A 150 -4.46 -7.03 15.31
C GLY A 150 -3.27 -7.87 14.81
N ASN A 151 -2.09 -7.29 14.62
CA ASN A 151 -0.83 -8.03 14.47
C ASN A 151 -0.17 -8.23 15.84
N PRO A 152 0.61 -9.32 16.05
CA PRO A 152 1.35 -9.52 17.31
C PRO A 152 2.23 -8.33 17.74
N ILE A 153 2.84 -7.60 16.80
CA ILE A 153 3.67 -6.42 17.07
C ILE A 153 2.91 -5.33 17.85
N SER A 154 1.58 -5.21 17.69
CA SER A 154 0.81 -4.17 18.37
C SER A 154 0.74 -4.35 19.88
N ARG A 155 1.19 -5.51 20.41
CA ARG A 155 1.30 -5.80 21.85
C ARG A 155 2.64 -5.37 22.45
N LEU A 156 3.59 -4.92 21.63
CA LEU A 156 4.90 -4.46 22.08
C LEU A 156 4.75 -3.22 22.97
N THR A 157 5.46 -3.21 24.10
CA THR A 157 5.50 -2.05 25.00
C THR A 157 5.98 -0.82 24.22
N LYS A 158 5.22 0.29 24.32
CA LYS A 158 5.47 1.53 23.55
C LYS A 158 5.44 1.35 22.02
N TYR A 159 4.74 0.35 21.50
CA TYR A 159 4.56 0.09 20.06
C TYR A 159 4.31 1.37 19.25
N ARG A 160 3.31 2.16 19.67
CA ARG A 160 2.95 3.40 18.96
C ARG A 160 4.13 4.38 18.88
N ASN A 161 4.82 4.62 19.99
CA ASN A 161 5.99 5.49 20.04
C ASN A 161 7.16 4.96 19.17
N LEU A 162 7.38 3.64 19.15
CA LEU A 162 8.40 3.02 18.31
C LEU A 162 8.11 3.23 16.82
N VAL A 163 6.87 2.97 16.39
CA VAL A 163 6.47 3.20 14.98
C VAL A 163 6.60 4.68 14.61
N LEU A 164 6.14 5.59 15.47
CA LEU A 164 6.27 7.04 15.28
C LEU A 164 7.72 7.49 15.14
N PHE A 165 8.61 6.93 15.96
CA PHE A 165 10.03 7.24 15.94
C PHE A 165 10.70 6.77 14.64
N TYR A 166 10.43 5.54 14.21
CA TYR A 166 11.07 4.96 13.03
C TYR A 166 10.47 5.40 11.70
N LEU A 167 9.18 5.73 11.68
CA LEU A 167 8.44 6.17 10.50
C LEU A 167 7.91 7.60 10.67
N PRO A 168 8.76 8.64 10.80
CA PRO A 168 8.31 10.00 11.07
C PRO A 168 7.40 10.59 9.96
N GLN A 169 7.37 9.98 8.77
CA GLN A 169 6.52 10.41 7.66
C GLN A 169 5.02 10.09 7.84
N ILE A 170 4.66 9.13 8.69
CA ILE A 170 3.25 8.74 8.87
C ILE A 170 2.49 9.82 9.66
N LYS A 171 1.23 10.06 9.30
CA LYS A 171 0.29 11.02 9.89
C LYS A 171 -0.88 10.36 10.60
N SER A 172 -1.19 9.11 10.27
CA SER A 172 -2.17 8.28 10.96
C SER A 172 -1.61 6.89 11.18
N LEU A 173 -1.82 6.37 12.39
CA LEU A 173 -1.48 5.01 12.78
C LEU A 173 -2.69 4.38 13.45
N ASP A 174 -3.11 3.21 12.95
CA ASP A 174 -4.23 2.42 13.49
C ASP A 174 -5.53 3.22 13.57
N PHE A 175 -5.85 3.89 12.46
CA PHE A 175 -7.01 4.78 12.32
C PHE A 175 -7.04 5.99 13.27
N SER A 176 -5.99 6.19 14.08
CA SER A 176 -5.83 7.35 14.94
C SER A 176 -4.87 8.34 14.30
N LEU A 177 -5.26 9.62 14.25
CA LEU A 177 -4.39 10.70 13.81
C LEU A 177 -3.24 10.89 14.81
N ILE A 178 -2.08 11.26 14.27
CA ILE A 178 -0.89 11.53 15.08
C ILE A 178 -0.85 13.03 15.38
N THR A 179 -0.90 13.35 16.67
CA THR A 179 -0.80 14.72 17.17
C THR A 179 0.66 15.21 17.21
N ARG A 180 0.85 16.52 17.32
CA ARG A 180 2.19 17.11 17.53
C ARG A 180 2.81 16.68 18.86
N GLN A 181 1.99 16.52 19.90
CA GLN A 181 2.46 16.11 21.23
C GLN A 181 3.06 14.70 21.20
N GLU A 182 2.42 13.76 20.50
CA GLU A 182 2.94 12.39 20.35
C GLU A 182 4.30 12.34 19.62
N ARG A 183 4.58 13.32 18.75
CA ARG A 183 5.87 13.43 18.05
C ARG A 183 6.99 14.00 18.92
N ASN A 184 6.65 14.71 19.99
CA ASN A 184 7.61 15.36 20.87
C ASN A 184 8.09 14.45 22.01
N VAL A 185 7.66 13.18 22.02
CA VAL A 185 8.08 12.22 23.04
C VAL A 185 9.50 11.73 22.74
N ALA A 186 10.35 11.71 23.77
CA ALA A 186 11.73 11.25 23.68
C ALA A 186 11.83 9.86 23.01
N PRO A 187 12.91 9.60 22.25
CA PRO A 187 13.13 8.29 21.65
C PRO A 187 12.97 7.20 22.73
N PRO A 188 12.22 6.12 22.47
CA PRO A 188 12.10 5.05 23.42
C PRO A 188 13.50 4.56 23.78
N ILE A 189 13.80 4.49 25.09
CA ILE A 189 15.04 3.87 25.58
C ILE A 189 15.02 2.44 25.08
N LEU A 190 15.81 2.18 24.04
CA LEU A 190 16.11 0.83 23.59
C LEU A 190 16.99 0.24 24.68
N CYS A 191 16.40 -0.55 25.58
CA CYS A 191 17.20 -1.49 26.36
C CYS A 191 17.80 -2.48 25.36
N THR A 192 19.01 -2.14 24.91
CA THR A 192 19.97 -2.95 24.14
C THR A 192 19.43 -3.61 22.87
N VAL A 193 19.36 -2.84 21.77
CA VAL A 193 19.62 -3.39 20.43
C VAL A 193 21.06 -3.04 20.06
N ASN A 194 22.02 -3.59 20.82
CA ASN A 194 23.41 -3.66 20.39
C ASN A 194 23.55 -4.90 19.49
N LYS A 195 23.30 -4.74 18.19
CA LYS A 195 24.11 -5.30 17.10
C LYS A 195 23.43 -5.07 15.75
N ILE A 196 24.23 -4.56 14.82
CA ILE A 196 24.05 -4.55 13.36
C ILE A 196 23.31 -3.32 12.84
N ILE A 197 24.06 -2.21 12.79
CA ILE A 197 24.01 -1.29 11.65
C ILE A 197 25.48 -1.15 11.20
N ASN A 198 25.88 -1.98 10.25
CA ASN A 198 27.00 -1.79 9.33
C ASN A 198 26.50 -2.26 7.97
#